data_AF-A0A1Q7QKT9-F1
#
_entry.id   AF-A0A1Q7QKT9-F1
#
_cell.length_a   1.000
_cell.length_b   1.000
_cell.length_c   1.000
_cell.angle_alpha   90.00
_cell.angle_beta   90.00
_cell.angle_gamma   90.00
#
_symmetry.space_group_name_H-M   'P 1'
#
loop_
_entity.id
_entity.type
_entity.pdbx_description
1 polymer ?
#
loop_
_entity_poly.entity_id
_entity_poly.type
_entity_poly.pdbx_seq_one_letter_code
_entity_poly.pdbx_strand_id
1 'polypeptide(L)' 'MDQHPADVASETEARELDVARQALFEARIGLIDEALTRLERGEYGRCVICRKPIPEERLELLPETPFCVEDAAREQARAQ' A
#
# COMPACT_ATOMS: atom_id res chain seq x y z
N MET A 1 28.03 28.51 12.29
CA MET A 1 27.07 27.98 11.30
C MET A 1 25.72 28.44 11.74
N ASP A 2 25.24 29.55 11.18
CA ASP A 2 23.91 30.09 11.46
C ASP A 2 22.90 29.23 10.71
N GLN A 3 22.37 28.20 11.38
CA GLN A 3 21.15 27.55 10.93
C GLN A 3 20.03 28.58 11.10
N HIS A 4 19.58 29.17 9.99
CA HIS A 4 18.40 30.03 10.04
C HIS A 4 17.19 29.19 10.45
N PRO A 5 16.36 29.65 11.40
CA PRO A 5 15.25 28.88 11.95
C PRO A 5 14.25 28.37 10.90
N ALA A 6 14.15 29.05 9.76
CA ALA A 6 13.33 28.62 8.62
C ALA A 6 13.94 27.43 7.85
N ASP A 7 15.27 27.34 7.74
CA ASP A 7 15.96 26.25 7.03
C ASP A 7 15.87 24.95 7.83
N VAL A 8 16.01 25.01 9.15
CA VAL A 8 15.88 23.84 10.05
C VAL A 8 14.45 23.28 10.08
N ALA A 9 13.44 24.15 9.97
CA ALA A 9 12.05 23.72 9.86
C ALA A 9 11.80 22.98 8.52
N SER A 10 12.28 23.54 7.41
CA SER A 10 12.20 22.92 6.07
C SER A 10 12.94 21.58 6.00
N GLU A 11 14.13 21.48 6.59
CA GLU A 11 14.89 20.22 6.68
C GLU A 11 14.17 19.15 7.51
N THR A 12 13.45 19.56 8.57
CA THR A 12 12.70 18.64 9.42
C THR A 12 11.47 18.10 8.67
N GLU A 13 10.69 18.96 8.01
CA GLU A 13 9.57 18.55 7.16
C GLU A 13 10.02 17.59 6.04
N ALA A 14 11.14 17.88 5.37
CA ALA A 14 11.68 17.00 4.33
C ALA A 14 12.00 15.59 4.86
N ARG A 15 12.59 15.50 6.06
CA ARG A 15 12.88 14.22 6.72
C ARG A 15 11.61 13.47 7.10
N GLU A 16 10.59 14.17 7.60
CA GLU A 16 9.30 13.56 7.95
C GLU A 16 8.62 12.94 6.72
N LEU A 17 8.65 13.66 5.58
CA LEU A 17 8.14 13.15 4.30
C LEU A 17 8.93 11.93 3.82
N ASP A 18 10.25 11.93 3.96
CA ASP A 18 11.10 10.80 3.60
C ASP A 18 10.77 9.54 4.40
N VAL A 19 10.58 9.68 5.71
CA VAL A 19 10.17 8.58 6.59
C VAL A 19 8.79 8.03 6.20
N ALA A 20 7.81 8.91 5.96
CA ALA A 20 6.47 8.50 5.54
C ALA A 20 6.49 7.75 4.20
N ARG A 21 7.30 8.22 3.25
CA ARG A 21 7.48 7.57 1.95
C ARG A 21 8.14 6.19 2.08
N GLN A 22 9.15 6.07 2.94
CA GLN A 22 9.80 4.79 3.19
C GLN A 22 8.79 3.78 3.77
N ALA A 23 8.01 4.18 4.76
CA ALA A 23 6.97 3.33 5.34
C ALA A 23 5.92 2.88 4.31
N LEU A 24 5.53 3.76 3.40
CA LEU A 24 4.61 3.42 2.30
C LEU A 24 5.20 2.36 1.37
N PHE A 25 6.49 2.47 1.01
CA PHE A 25 7.15 1.50 0.15
C PHE A 25 7.34 0.15 0.84
N GLU A 26 7.72 0.14 2.12
CA GLU A 26 7.83 -1.09 2.91
C GLU A 26 6.48 -1.81 3.00
N ALA A 27 5.39 -1.07 3.27
CA ALA A 27 4.04 -1.64 3.27
C ALA A 27 3.65 -2.24 1.90
N ARG A 28 4.00 -1.54 0.81
CA ARG A 28 3.75 -2.04 -0.55
C ARG A 28 4.55 -3.30 -0.88
N ILE A 29 5.82 -3.37 -0.48
CA ILE A 29 6.65 -4.57 -0.63
C ILE A 29 6.00 -5.76 0.08
N GLY A 30 5.54 -5.56 1.32
CA GLY A 30 4.83 -6.62 2.05
C GLY A 30 3.57 -7.13 1.33
N LEU A 31 2.80 -6.24 0.69
CA LEU A 31 1.65 -6.64 -0.13
C LEU A 31 2.05 -7.45 -1.37
N ILE A 32 3.18 -7.11 -1.99
CA ILE A 32 3.74 -7.85 -3.13
C ILE A 32 4.16 -9.26 -2.69
N ASP A 33 4.87 -9.38 -1.57
CA ASP A 33 5.32 -10.67 -1.04
C ASP A 33 4.12 -11.59 -0.70
N GLU A 34 3.06 -11.03 -0.11
CA GLU A 34 1.81 -11.75 0.14
C GLU A 34 1.09 -12.13 -1.17
N ALA A 35 1.12 -11.27 -2.19
CA ALA A 35 0.56 -11.59 -3.51
C ALA A 35 1.30 -12.75 -4.18
N LEU A 36 2.64 -12.78 -4.11
CA LEU A 36 3.46 -13.90 -4.58
C LEU A 36 3.13 -15.19 -3.81
N THR A 37 3.00 -15.10 -2.48
CA THR A 37 2.60 -16.24 -1.64
C THR A 37 1.23 -16.80 -2.05
N ARG A 38 0.25 -15.92 -2.33
CA ARG A 38 -1.06 -16.34 -2.85
C ARG A 38 -0.97 -16.97 -4.23
N LEU A 39 -0.07 -16.51 -5.08
CA LEU A 39 0.16 -17.08 -6.41
C LEU A 39 0.70 -18.52 -6.30
N GLU A 40 1.70 -18.74 -5.45
CA GLU A 40 2.25 -20.07 -5.16
C GLU A 40 1.19 -21.04 -4.63
N ARG A 41 0.25 -20.55 -3.83
CA ARG A 41 -0.87 -21.33 -3.27
C ARG A 41 -2.04 -21.52 -4.24
N GLY A 42 -2.02 -20.91 -5.43
CA GLY A 42 -3.13 -20.93 -6.37
C GLY A 42 -4.36 -20.11 -5.93
N GLU A 43 -4.17 -19.17 -5.01
CA GLU A 43 -5.22 -18.29 -4.47
C GLU A 43 -5.17 -16.86 -5.01
N TYR A 44 -4.18 -16.55 -5.84
CA TYR A 44 -4.06 -15.25 -6.50
C TYR A 44 -5.31 -14.93 -7.33
N GLY A 45 -5.69 -13.65 -7.35
CA GLY A 45 -6.91 -13.18 -8.01
C GLY A 45 -8.21 -13.48 -7.26
N ARG A 46 -8.16 -13.90 -5.98
CA ARG A 46 -9.34 -14.01 -5.11
C ARG A 46 -9.26 -13.06 -3.92
N CYS A 47 -10.38 -12.41 -3.61
CA CYS A 47 -10.49 -11.53 -2.46
C CYS A 47 -10.27 -12.31 -1.16
N VAL A 48 -9.40 -11.81 -0.27
CA VAL A 48 -9.13 -12.47 1.02
C VAL A 48 -10.30 -12.39 2.00
N ILE A 49 -11.26 -11.47 1.78
CA ILE A 49 -12.45 -11.31 2.63
C ILE A 49 -13.61 -12.16 2.11
N CYS A 50 -14.10 -11.87 0.90
CA CYS A 50 -15.30 -12.53 0.38
C CYS A 50 -15.03 -13.73 -0.54
N ARG A 51 -13.76 -14.04 -0.85
CA ARG A 51 -13.33 -15.13 -1.76
C ARG A 51 -13.83 -15.04 -3.20
N LYS A 52 -14.56 -13.97 -3.56
CA LYS A 52 -14.95 -13.68 -4.94
C LYS A 52 -13.71 -13.39 -5.80
N PRO A 53 -13.76 -13.66 -7.12
CA PRO A 53 -12.72 -13.24 -8.05
C PRO A 53 -12.49 -11.73 -8.01
N ILE A 54 -11.23 -11.32 -8.11
CA ILE A 54 -10.83 -9.93 -8.29
C ILE A 54 -10.86 -9.65 -9.80
N PRO A 55 -11.47 -8.53 -10.26
CA PRO A 55 -11.47 -8.17 -11.68
C PRO A 55 -10.05 -8.10 -12.25
N GLU A 56 -9.87 -8.60 -13.46
CA GLU A 56 -8.55 -8.65 -14.12
C GLU A 56 -8.00 -7.24 -14.35
N GLU A 57 -8.84 -6.30 -14.79
CA GLU A 57 -8.46 -4.90 -15.01
C GLU A 57 -7.95 -4.24 -13.72
N ARG A 58 -8.41 -4.73 -12.56
CA ARG A 58 -7.90 -4.27 -11.26
C ARG A 58 -6.54 -4.88 -10.94
N LEU A 59 -6.32 -6.16 -11.25
CA LEU A 59 -5.03 -6.83 -11.06
C LEU A 59 -3.95 -6.31 -12.02
N GLU A 60 -4.33 -5.84 -13.21
CA GLU A 60 -3.42 -5.16 -14.14
C GLU A 60 -2.90 -3.84 -13.58
N LEU A 61 -3.75 -3.10 -12.85
CA LEU A 61 -3.41 -1.82 -12.24
C LEU A 61 -2.72 -1.97 -10.87
N LEU A 62 -3.18 -2.93 -10.07
CA LEU A 62 -2.78 -3.17 -8.68
C LEU A 62 -2.61 -4.68 -8.43
N PRO A 63 -1.56 -5.31 -8.99
CA PRO A 63 -1.35 -6.75 -8.90
C PRO A 63 -1.21 -7.26 -7.45
N GLU A 64 -0.70 -6.42 -6.56
CA GLU A 64 -0.52 -6.76 -5.15
C GLU A 64 -1.85 -6.79 -4.36
N THR A 65 -2.97 -6.32 -4.93
CA THR A 65 -4.20 -6.11 -4.16
C THR A 65 -4.77 -7.42 -3.58
N PRO A 66 -5.13 -7.46 -2.28
CA PRO A 66 -5.78 -8.61 -1.68
C PRO A 66 -7.31 -8.56 -1.74
N PHE A 67 -7.89 -7.48 -2.28
CA PHE A 67 -9.32 -7.21 -2.17
C PHE A 67 -9.98 -6.97 -3.53
N CYS A 68 -11.25 -7.40 -3.64
CA CYS A 68 -12.14 -6.94 -4.70
C CYS A 68 -12.53 -5.46 -4.46
N VAL A 69 -13.14 -4.83 -5.47
CA VAL A 69 -13.52 -3.40 -5.41
C VAL A 69 -14.42 -3.10 -4.21
N GLU A 70 -15.40 -3.96 -3.95
CA GLU A 70 -16.36 -3.80 -2.85
C GLU A 70 -15.67 -3.82 -1.48
N ASP A 71 -14.79 -4.80 -1.24
CA ASP A 71 -14.07 -4.94 0.04
C ASP A 71 -12.97 -3.89 0.21
N ALA A 72 -12.30 -3.50 -0.88
CA ALA A 72 -11.31 -2.43 -0.85
C ALA A 72 -11.95 -1.09 -0.43
N ALA A 73 -13.13 -0.76 -0.98
CA ALA A 73 -13.86 0.45 -0.59
C ALA A 73 -14.32 0.40 0.88
N ARG A 74 -14.76 -0.78 1.36
CA ARG A 74 -15.11 -0.97 2.78
C ARG A 74 -13.92 -0.75 3.71
N GLU A 75 -12.74 -1.26 3.35
CA GLU A 75 -11.54 -1.14 4.17
C GLU A 75 -11.01 0.30 4.20
N GLN A 76 -11.05 0.99 3.06
CA GLN A 76 -10.68 2.41 2.97
C GLN A 76 -11.57 3.30 3.83
N ALA A 77 -12.87 3.00 3.92
CA ALA A 77 -13.80 3.73 4.78
C ALA A 77 -13.59 3.46 6.28
N ARG A 78 -12.93 2.36 6.66
CA ARG A 78 -12.60 2.03 8.06
C ARG A 78 -11.30 2.65 8.54
N ALA A 79 -10.38 2.92 7.61
CA ALA A 79 -9.09 3.55 7.88
C ALA A 79 -9.16 5.09 7.98
N GLN A 80 -10.35 5.67 7.79
CA GLN A 80 -10.67 7.10 7.89
C GLN A 80 -11.51 7.38 9.14
#